data_AF-A0A8J6N3E1-F1
#
_entry.id   AF-A0A8J6N3E1-F1
#
_cell.length_a   1.000
_cell.length_b   1.000
_cell.length_c   1.000
_cell.angle_alpha   90.00
_cell.angle_beta   90.00
_cell.angle_gamma   90.00
#
_symmetry.space_group_name_H-M   'P 1'
#
loop_
_entity.id
_entity.type
_entity.pdbx_description
1 polymer ?
#
loop_
_entity_poly.entity_id
_entity_poly.type
_entity_poly.pdbx_seq_one_letter_code
_entity_poly.pdbx_strand_id
1 'polypeptide(L)'
;MTHNYPKPIRKKLQELVGLAHEHELSSALETLDRHFAQWRRQEIDCFELNDQIHSFHQKISCELWKSYSSMEDDFLVCRAVKLGFLSREEVPEKVAEAINLLL
;
A
#
# COMPACT_ATOMS: atom_id res chain seq x y z
N MET A 1 -5.66 15.14 -13.16
CA MET A 1 -6.49 16.34 -12.92
C MET A 1 -6.71 16.40 -11.44
N THR A 2 -6.40 17.52 -10.77
CA THR A 2 -6.68 17.68 -9.34
C THR A 2 -8.20 17.78 -9.16
N HIS A 3 -8.83 16.69 -8.75
CA HIS A 3 -10.27 16.66 -8.52
C HIS A 3 -10.60 17.47 -7.27
N ASN A 4 -11.44 18.51 -7.43
CA ASN A 4 -11.85 19.35 -6.32
C ASN A 4 -13.03 18.71 -5.58
N TYR A 5 -12.74 17.71 -4.75
CA TYR A 5 -13.74 17.06 -3.90
C TYR A 5 -14.16 17.96 -2.72
N PRO A 6 -15.41 17.83 -2.23
CA PRO A 6 -15.82 18.44 -0.97
C PRO A 6 -14.87 18.06 0.17
N LYS A 7 -14.63 19.00 1.10
CA LYS A 7 -13.76 18.79 2.28
C LYS A 7 -13.97 17.43 3.00
N PRO A 8 -15.21 16.96 3.27
CA PRO A 8 -15.40 15.66 3.92
C PRO A 8 -14.94 14.47 3.06
N ILE A 9 -15.12 14.52 1.74
CA ILE A 9 -14.67 13.46 0.83
C ILE A 9 -13.14 13.44 0.76
N ARG A 10 -12.51 14.60 0.59
CA ARG A 10 -11.04 14.69 0.58
C ARG A 10 -10.42 14.17 1.88
N LYS A 11 -10.99 14.54 3.04
CA LYS A 11 -10.52 14.00 4.32
C LYS A 11 -10.63 12.48 4.35
N LYS A 12 -11.74 11.93 3.85
CA LYS A 12 -11.94 10.48 3.87
C LYS A 12 -11.01 9.74 2.90
N LEU A 13 -10.72 10.32 1.73
CA LEU A 13 -9.71 9.80 0.81
C LEU A 13 -8.34 9.73 1.48
N GLN A 14 -7.90 10.79 2.17
CA GLN A 14 -6.63 10.80 2.89
C GLN A 14 -6.54 9.71 3.98
N GLU A 15 -7.63 9.49 4.72
CA GLU A 15 -7.72 8.39 5.69
C GLU A 15 -7.57 7.02 5.02
N LEU A 16 -8.26 6.80 3.90
CA LEU A 16 -8.19 5.54 3.14
C LEU A 16 -6.81 5.33 2.50
N VAL A 17 -6.15 6.39 2.02
CA VAL A 17 -4.78 6.34 1.51
C VAL A 17 -3.79 5.94 2.61
N GLY A 18 -3.94 6.50 3.82
CA GLY A 18 -3.13 6.10 4.97
C GLY A 18 -3.28 4.62 5.29
N LEU A 19 -4.53 4.13 5.32
CA LEU A 19 -4.83 2.72 5.58
C LEU A 19 -4.28 1.80 4.47
N ALA A 20 -4.46 2.17 3.20
CA ALA A 20 -3.91 1.43 2.07
C ALA A 20 -2.38 1.34 2.14
N HIS A 21 -1.70 2.44 2.47
CA HIS A 21 -0.26 2.46 2.61
C HIS A 21 0.21 1.53 3.73
N GLU A 22 -0.48 1.54 4.88
CA GLU A 22 -0.21 0.65 6.00
C GLU A 22 -0.37 -0.83 5.62
N HIS A 23 -1.47 -1.19 4.95
CA HIS A 23 -1.73 -2.57 4.53
C HIS A 23 -0.70 -3.06 3.51
N GLU A 24 -0.36 -2.23 2.52
CA GLU A 24 0.60 -2.59 1.49
C GLU A 24 2.04 -2.71 2.05
N LEU A 25 2.43 -1.79 2.94
CA LEU A 25 3.71 -1.89 3.65
C LEU A 25 3.77 -3.13 4.57
N SER A 26 2.68 -3.43 5.28
CA SER A 26 2.57 -4.62 6.12
C SER A 26 2.77 -5.89 5.31
N SER A 27 2.11 -6.01 4.15
CA SER A 27 2.29 -7.18 3.27
C SER A 27 3.72 -7.33 2.74
N ALA A 28 4.39 -6.21 2.44
CA ALA A 28 5.80 -6.21 2.06
C ALA A 28 6.70 -6.67 3.23
N LEU A 29 6.41 -6.21 4.45
CA LEU A 29 7.13 -6.62 5.66
C LEU A 29 6.91 -8.09 6.02
N GLU A 30 5.70 -8.63 5.85
CA GLU A 30 5.42 -10.06 6.01
C GLU A 30 6.26 -10.91 5.04
N THR A 31 6.47 -10.42 3.81
CA THR A 31 7.36 -11.08 2.86
C THR A 31 8.80 -11.08 3.36
N LEU A 32 9.28 -9.97 3.91
CA LEU A 32 10.60 -9.90 4.52
C LEU A 32 10.73 -10.82 5.74
N ASP A 33 9.71 -10.91 6.60
CA ASP A 33 9.72 -11.81 7.77
C ASP A 33 9.81 -13.29 7.35
N ARG A 34 9.19 -13.68 6.23
CA ARG A 34 9.37 -15.04 5.70
C ARG A 34 10.83 -15.36 5.41
N HIS A 35 11.61 -14.41 4.88
CA HIS A 35 13.05 -14.61 4.69
C HIS A 35 13.80 -14.74 6.00
N PHE A 36 13.45 -13.95 7.03
CA PHE A 36 13.99 -14.16 8.37
C PHE A 36 13.66 -15.55 8.91
N ALA A 37 12.44 -16.05 8.66
CA ALA A 37 12.04 -17.39 9.07
C ALA A 37 12.83 -18.49 8.33
N GLN A 38 13.09 -18.33 7.03
CA GLN A 38 13.94 -19.22 6.23
C GLN A 38 15.37 -19.27 6.77
N TRP A 39 15.95 -18.12 7.08
CA TRP A 39 17.29 -18.03 7.66
C TRP A 39 17.39 -18.73 9.02
N ARG A 40 16.39 -18.55 9.91
CA ARG A 40 16.32 -19.25 11.20
C ARG A 40 16.25 -20.78 11.04
N ARG A 41 15.68 -21.27 9.92
CA ARG A 41 15.63 -22.70 9.57
C ARG A 41 16.85 -23.18 8.77
N GLN A 42 17.85 -22.33 8.56
CA GLN A 42 19.06 -22.62 7.76
C GLN A 42 18.75 -22.96 6.29
N GLU A 43 17.61 -22.49 5.76
CA GLU A 43 17.23 -22.67 4.36
C GLU A 43 17.92 -21.65 3.43
N ILE A 44 18.29 -20.49 3.98
CA ILE A 44 19.11 -19.47 3.35
C ILE A 44 20.21 -19.05 4.32
N ASP A 45 21.33 -18.56 3.81
CA ASP A 45 22.43 -18.05 4.62
C ASP A 45 22.26 -16.57 5.00
N CYS A 46 23.23 -16.03 5.75
CA CYS A 46 23.19 -14.64 6.20
C CYS A 46 23.40 -13.62 5.08
N PHE A 47 24.12 -13.98 4.01
CA PHE A 47 24.34 -13.11 2.86
C PHE A 47 23.06 -12.99 2.04
N GLU A 48 22.36 -14.11 1.82
CA GLU A 48 21.06 -14.14 1.15
C GLU A 48 20.01 -13.32 1.91
N LEU A 49 19.91 -13.47 3.23
CA LEU A 49 19.01 -12.64 4.04
C LEU A 49 19.37 -11.15 3.97
N ASN A 50 20.66 -10.81 4.05
CA ASN A 50 21.12 -9.43 3.96
C ASN A 50 20.74 -8.79 2.61
N ASP A 51 20.84 -9.54 1.51
CA ASP A 51 20.42 -9.09 0.18
C ASP A 51 18.90 -8.85 0.10
N GLN A 52 18.09 -9.69 0.75
CA GLN A 52 16.64 -9.48 0.83
C GLN A 52 16.28 -8.22 1.62
N ILE A 53 16.96 -7.97 2.75
CA ILE A 53 16.78 -6.74 3.54
C ILE A 53 17.16 -5.51 2.71
N HIS A 54 18.28 -5.60 1.97
CA HIS A 54 18.73 -4.50 1.11
C HIS A 54 17.75 -4.23 -0.03
N SER A 55 17.25 -5.28 -0.68
CA SER A 55 16.24 -5.19 -1.73
C SER A 55 14.93 -4.56 -1.22
N PHE A 56 14.45 -5.00 -0.05
CA PHE A 56 13.28 -4.41 0.59
C PHE A 56 13.46 -2.90 0.81
N HIS A 57 14.58 -2.48 1.41
CA HIS A 57 14.82 -1.07 1.71
C HIS A 57 14.99 -0.22 0.44
N GLN A 58 15.83 -0.66 -0.51
CA GLN A 58 16.16 0.16 -1.68
C GLN A 58 15.07 0.20 -2.75
N LYS A 59 14.33 -0.89 -2.92
CA LYS A 59 13.36 -1.04 -3.99
C LYS A 59 11.95 -0.95 -3.43
N ILE A 60 11.53 -1.92 -2.64
CA ILE A 60 10.11 -2.08 -2.25
C ILE A 60 9.63 -0.89 -1.41
N SER A 61 10.26 -0.63 -0.26
CA SER A 61 9.86 0.47 0.62
C SER A 61 10.00 1.84 -0.06
N CYS A 62 11.02 2.01 -0.90
CA CYS A 62 11.27 3.24 -1.65
C CYS A 62 10.19 3.48 -2.72
N GLU A 63 9.81 2.45 -3.48
CA GLU A 63 8.76 2.52 -4.50
C GLU A 63 7.37 2.75 -3.89
N LEU A 64 7.07 2.12 -2.76
CA LEU A 64 5.85 2.40 -1.99
C LEU A 64 5.81 3.86 -1.56
N TRP A 65 6.85 4.34 -0.89
CA TRP A 65 6.92 5.72 -0.45
C TRP A 65 6.75 6.71 -1.62
N LYS A 66 7.42 6.47 -2.75
CA LYS A 66 7.28 7.29 -3.96
C LYS A 66 5.84 7.29 -4.47
N SER A 67 5.21 6.12 -4.55
CA SER A 67 3.83 6.00 -5.03
C SER A 67 2.87 6.81 -4.17
N TYR A 68 2.90 6.61 -2.85
CA TYR A 68 2.01 7.30 -1.91
C TYR A 68 2.32 8.79 -1.72
N SER A 69 3.53 9.24 -2.09
CA SER A 69 3.90 10.67 -1.99
C SER A 69 3.66 11.46 -3.28
N SER A 70 3.42 10.79 -4.41
CA SER A 70 3.37 11.45 -5.74
C SER A 70 2.07 11.26 -6.50
N MET A 71 1.23 10.29 -6.12
CA MET A 71 -0.04 10.02 -6.78
C MET A 71 -1.20 10.70 -6.04
N GLU A 72 -2.28 10.96 -6.78
CA GLU A 72 -3.50 11.57 -6.22
C GLU A 72 -4.26 10.57 -5.33
N ASP A 73 -4.92 11.07 -4.28
CA ASP A 73 -5.57 10.23 -3.27
C ASP A 73 -6.67 9.33 -3.86
N ASP A 74 -7.44 9.83 -4.84
CA ASP A 74 -8.50 9.07 -5.51
C ASP A 74 -7.95 7.88 -6.30
N PHE A 75 -6.87 8.10 -7.05
CA PHE A 75 -6.17 7.04 -7.77
C PHE A 75 -5.60 6.00 -6.80
N LEU A 76 -4.98 6.43 -5.70
CA LEU A 76 -4.41 5.53 -4.70
C LEU A 76 -5.49 4.65 -4.05
N VAL A 77 -6.66 5.20 -3.73
CA VAL A 77 -7.80 4.42 -3.19
C VAL A 77 -8.30 3.41 -4.23
N CYS A 78 -8.51 3.82 -5.49
CA CYS A 78 -8.92 2.90 -6.56
C CYS A 78 -7.91 1.76 -6.77
N ARG A 79 -6.61 2.09 -6.78
CA ARG A 79 -5.52 1.11 -6.89
C ARG A 79 -5.53 0.15 -5.70
N ALA A 80 -5.67 0.65 -4.48
CA ALA A 80 -5.67 -0.17 -3.28
C ALA A 80 -6.85 -1.16 -3.27
N VAL A 81 -8.04 -0.74 -3.69
CA VAL A 81 -9.19 -1.64 -3.87
C VAL A 81 -8.90 -2.69 -4.93
N LYS A 82 -8.36 -2.28 -6.09
CA LYS A 82 -8.04 -3.20 -7.19
C LYS A 82 -6.99 -4.25 -6.81
N LEU A 83 -6.02 -3.89 -5.99
CA LEU A 83 -4.95 -4.76 -5.49
C LEU A 83 -5.34 -5.55 -4.24
N GLY A 84 -6.52 -5.29 -3.67
CA GLY A 84 -7.01 -5.97 -2.46
C GLY A 84 -6.39 -5.47 -1.15
N PHE A 85 -5.72 -4.32 -1.15
CA PHE A 85 -5.25 -3.65 0.07
C PHE A 85 -6.34 -2.84 0.76
N LEU A 86 -7.46 -2.58 0.07
CA LEU A 86 -8.72 -2.15 0.68
C LEU A 86 -9.84 -3.02 0.12
N SER A 87 -10.78 -3.38 0.97
CA SER A 87 -12.06 -3.94 0.54
C SER A 87 -12.98 -2.82 0.04
N ARG A 88 -13.97 -3.16 -0.78
CA ARG A 88 -14.95 -2.18 -1.25
C ARG A 88 -15.80 -1.64 -0.10
N GLU A 89 -16.06 -2.48 0.89
CA GLU A 89 -16.86 -2.20 2.08
C GLU A 89 -16.19 -1.15 2.99
N GLU A 90 -14.86 -1.06 2.95
CA GLU A 90 -14.11 -0.02 3.67
C GLU A 90 -14.26 1.37 3.03
N VAL A 91 -14.67 1.45 1.76
CA VAL A 91 -14.88 2.71 1.04
C VAL A 91 -16.35 3.14 1.19
N PRO A 92 -16.64 4.27 1.87
CA PRO A 92 -18.02 4.74 2.01
C PRO A 92 -18.66 5.03 0.65
N GLU A 93 -19.95 4.72 0.49
CA GLU A 93 -20.65 4.83 -0.81
C GLU A 93 -20.47 6.21 -1.47
N LYS A 94 -20.62 7.29 -0.68
CA LYS A 94 -20.44 8.67 -1.18
C LYS A 94 -19.04 8.96 -1.71
N VAL A 95 -18.01 8.28 -1.19
CA VAL A 95 -16.62 8.40 -1.66
C VAL A 95 -16.45 7.57 -2.93
N ALA A 96 -16.96 6.34 -2.94
CA ALA A 96 -16.91 5.45 -4.09
C ALA A 96 -17.61 6.07 -5.33
N GLU A 97 -18.80 6.64 -5.14
CA GLU A 97 -19.52 7.40 -6.17
C GLU A 97 -18.67 8.59 -6.67
N ALA A 98 -18.08 9.37 -5.75
CA ALA A 98 -17.32 10.56 -6.10
C ALA A 98 -16.08 10.26 -6.96
N ILE A 99 -15.40 9.14 -6.72
CA ILE A 99 -14.19 8.73 -7.46
C ILE A 99 -14.50 7.79 -8.62
N ASN A 100 -15.78 7.51 -8.90
CA ASN A 100 -16.24 6.52 -9.89
C ASN A 100 -15.58 5.15 -9.69
N LEU A 101 -15.56 4.67 -8.45
CA LEU A 101 -15.02 3.35 -8.12
C LEU A 101 -15.91 2.27 -8.74
N LEU A 102 -15.53 1.80 -9.93
CA LEU A 102 -16.17 0.68 -10.61
C LEU A 102 -15.70 -0.63 -9.97
N LEU A 103 -16.67 -1.49 -9.64
CA LEU A 103 -16.47 -2.85 -9.10
C LEU A 103 -15.78 -3.76 -10.13
#